data_AF-A0A0F3KU40-F1
#
_entry.id   AF-A0A0F3KU40-F1
#
_cell.length_a   1.000
_cell.length_b   1.000
_cell.length_c   1.000
_cell.angle_alpha   90.00
_cell.angle_beta   90.00
_cell.angle_gamma   90.00
#
_symmetry.space_group_name_H-M   'P 1'
#
loop_
_entity.id
_entity.type
_entity.pdbx_description
1 polymer ?
#
loop_
_entity_poly.entity_id
_entity_poly.type
_entity_poly.pdbx_seq_one_letter_code
_entity_poly.pdbx_strand_id
1 'polypeptide(L)'
;MSQAFSNLQRCRHVNLRRLLLQLDREGLNSWLAQSDLLGLTQPAVLKRMVAGSCIADDVAREIEWSLHRPSGWLDRIAAEPLDR
;
A
#
# COMPACT_ATOMS: atom_id res chain seq x y z
N MET A 1 -0.43 25.17 -0.47
CA MET A 1 0.44 24.72 0.64
C MET A 1 1.17 23.48 0.15
N SER A 2 2.48 23.58 -0.04
CA SER A 2 3.30 22.50 -0.60
C SER A 2 3.43 21.38 0.42
N GLN A 3 2.93 20.19 0.08
CA GLN A 3 2.94 19.03 0.96
C GLN A 3 4.38 18.50 1.02
N ALA A 4 5.13 18.90 2.03
CA ALA A 4 6.27 18.12 2.46
C ALA A 4 5.72 16.74 2.86
N PHE A 5 5.86 15.73 2.00
CA PHE A 5 5.51 14.37 2.34
C PHE A 5 6.31 13.99 3.58
N SER A 6 5.61 13.77 4.70
CA SER A 6 6.26 13.24 5.89
C SER A 6 6.97 11.94 5.50
N ASN A 7 8.11 11.65 6.13
CA ASN A 7 8.85 10.41 5.86
C ASN A 7 7.94 9.18 5.95
N LEU A 8 6.92 9.22 6.83
CA LEU A 8 5.86 8.24 6.94
C LEU A 8 5.08 8.03 5.63
N GLN A 9 4.51 9.09 5.04
CA GLN A 9 3.75 8.97 3.80
C GLN A 9 4.63 8.48 2.65
N ARG A 10 5.88 8.94 2.59
CA ARG A 10 6.85 8.45 1.62
C ARG A 10 7.07 6.93 1.76
N CYS A 11 7.26 6.42 2.98
CA CYS A 11 7.40 4.98 3.23
C CYS A 11 6.16 4.22 2.75
N ARG A 12 4.96 4.70 3.13
CA ARG A 12 3.70 4.04 2.77
C ARG A 12 3.49 3.96 1.27
N HIS A 13 3.75 5.04 0.53
CA HIS A 13 3.62 5.04 -0.94
C HIS A 13 4.66 4.15 -1.61
N VAL A 14 5.91 4.15 -1.14
CA VAL A 14 6.95 3.25 -1.68
C VAL A 14 6.57 1.79 -1.48
N ASN A 15 6.12 1.41 -0.28
CA ASN A 15 5.73 0.05 0.03
C ASN A 15 4.46 -0.36 -0.72
N LEU A 16 3.44 0.51 -0.80
CA LEU A 16 2.24 0.26 -1.59
C LEU A 16 2.58 0.01 -3.06
N ARG A 17 3.46 0.83 -3.66
CA ARG A 17 3.87 0.65 -5.05
C ARG A 17 4.62 -0.68 -5.27
N ARG A 18 5.52 -1.06 -4.37
CA ARG A 18 6.23 -2.34 -4.43
C ARG A 18 5.26 -3.52 -4.39
N LEU A 19 4.30 -3.45 -3.47
CA LEU A 19 3.27 -4.48 -3.34
C LEU A 19 2.42 -4.62 -4.61
N LEU A 20 1.95 -3.51 -5.18
CA LEU A 20 1.15 -3.57 -6.42
C LEU A 20 1.95 -4.16 -7.60
N LEU A 21 3.25 -3.88 -7.68
CA LEU A 21 4.12 -4.48 -8.69
C LEU A 21 4.31 -5.99 -8.47
N GLN A 22 4.38 -6.42 -7.22
CA GLN A 22 4.44 -7.85 -6.89
C GLN A 22 3.13 -8.55 -7.27
N LEU A 23 1.99 -8.00 -6.88
CA LEU A 23 0.67 -8.54 -7.23
C LEU A 23 0.46 -8.62 -8.74
N ASP A 24 0.90 -7.60 -9.49
CA ASP A 24 0.87 -7.61 -10.96
C ASP A 24 1.68 -8.78 -11.54
N ARG A 25 2.89 -9.04 -11.00
CA ARG A 25 3.73 -10.19 -11.40
C ARG A 25 3.11 -11.54 -11.06
N GLU A 26 2.34 -11.60 -9.97
CA GLU A 26 1.59 -12.79 -9.53
C GLU A 26 0.26 -12.97 -10.29
N GLY A 27 -0.07 -12.07 -11.22
CA GLY A 27 -1.28 -12.13 -12.06
C GLY A 27 -2.50 -11.43 -11.46
N LEU A 28 -2.38 -10.83 -10.27
CA LEU A 28 -3.39 -9.99 -9.65
C LEU A 28 -3.24 -8.53 -10.13
N ASN A 29 -3.63 -8.30 -11.38
CA ASN A 29 -3.40 -7.02 -12.08
C ASN A 29 -4.65 -6.11 -12.20
N SER A 30 -5.81 -6.56 -11.72
CA SER A 30 -7.02 -5.74 -11.71
C SER A 30 -7.13 -4.90 -10.44
N TRP A 31 -7.57 -3.65 -10.58
CA TRP A 31 -7.80 -2.77 -9.43
C TRP A 31 -8.79 -3.34 -8.41
N LEU A 32 -9.78 -4.11 -8.88
CA LEU A 32 -10.76 -4.75 -8.02
C LEU A 32 -10.13 -5.86 -7.18
N ALA A 33 -9.38 -6.76 -7.81
CA ALA A 33 -8.71 -7.85 -7.11
C ALA A 33 -7.65 -7.31 -6.13
N GLN A 34 -6.88 -6.29 -6.55
CA GLN A 34 -5.90 -5.65 -5.67
C GLN A 34 -6.58 -4.92 -4.52
N SER A 35 -7.70 -4.20 -4.73
CA SER A 35 -8.39 -3.55 -3.62
C SER A 35 -8.96 -4.56 -2.63
N ASP A 36 -9.54 -5.66 -3.13
CA ASP A 36 -10.13 -6.71 -2.31
C ASP A 36 -9.08 -7.40 -1.43
N LEU A 37 -7.94 -7.78 -2.02
CA LEU A 37 -6.82 -8.36 -1.29
C LEU A 37 -6.24 -7.42 -0.21
N LEU A 38 -6.31 -6.11 -0.45
CA LEU A 38 -5.80 -5.09 0.46
C LEU A 38 -6.81 -4.65 1.52
N GLY A 39 -7.99 -5.30 1.61
CA GLY A 39 -9.05 -4.94 2.55
C GLY A 39 -9.75 -3.61 2.21
N LEU A 40 -9.61 -3.12 0.98
CA LEU A 40 -10.18 -1.86 0.52
C LEU A 40 -11.53 -2.10 -0.14
N THR A 41 -12.59 -1.52 0.45
CA THR A 41 -13.98 -1.71 -0.04
C THR A 41 -14.22 -1.14 -1.44
N GLN A 42 -13.39 -0.20 -1.91
CA GLN A 42 -13.58 0.47 -3.19
C GLN A 42 -12.26 0.61 -3.97
N PRO A 43 -12.20 0.16 -5.24
CA PRO A 43 -11.02 0.32 -6.09
C PRO A 43 -10.58 1.79 -6.28
N ALA A 44 -11.54 2.72 -6.19
CA ALA A 44 -11.26 4.16 -6.28
C ALA A 44 -10.35 4.66 -5.15
N VAL A 45 -10.40 4.05 -3.96
CA VAL A 45 -9.53 4.40 -2.83
C VAL A 45 -8.08 4.06 -3.17
N LEU A 46 -7.84 2.84 -3.67
CA LEU A 46 -6.51 2.40 -4.11
C LEU A 46 -5.94 3.30 -5.22
N LYS A 47 -6.75 3.61 -6.24
CA LYS A 47 -6.36 4.50 -7.34
C LYS A 47 -5.94 5.89 -6.84
N ARG A 48 -6.68 6.46 -5.88
CA ARG A 48 -6.35 7.76 -5.28
C ARG A 48 -5.01 7.71 -4.52
N MET A 49 -4.76 6.66 -3.76
CA MET A 49 -3.49 6.47 -3.04
C MET A 49 -2.32 6.33 -4.01
N VAL A 50 -2.49 5.59 -5.11
CA VAL A 50 -1.49 5.47 -6.18
C VAL A 50 -1.25 6.81 -6.88
N ALA A 51 -2.28 7.65 -7.03
CA ALA A 51 -2.17 9.01 -7.54
C ALA A 51 -1.54 10.00 -6.54
N GLY A 52 -1.09 9.54 -5.36
CA GLY A 52 -0.40 10.35 -4.35
C GLY A 52 -1.29 10.89 -3.24
N SER A 53 -2.56 10.47 -3.15
CA SER A 53 -3.38 10.80 -1.97
C SER A 53 -2.79 10.18 -0.71
N CYS A 54 -2.98 10.87 0.42
CA CYS A 54 -2.55 10.40 1.73
C CYS A 54 -3.09 9.00 2.03
N ILE A 55 -2.24 8.12 2.54
CA ILE A 55 -2.63 6.82 3.08
C ILE A 55 -2.84 7.04 4.57
N ALA A 56 -4.11 7.11 4.98
CA ALA A 56 -4.49 7.31 6.37
C ALA A 56 -4.05 6.12 7.25
N ASP A 57 -3.95 6.35 8.56
CA ASP A 57 -3.42 5.34 9.50
C ASP A 57 -4.30 4.09 9.56
N ASP A 58 -5.61 4.28 9.61
CA ASP A 58 -6.62 3.20 9.56
C ASP A 58 -6.48 2.36 8.29
N VAL A 59 -6.37 3.00 7.12
CA VAL A 59 -6.15 2.33 5.85
C VAL A 59 -4.82 1.58 5.83
N ALA A 60 -3.75 2.17 6.39
CA ALA A 60 -2.46 1.50 6.48
C ALA A 60 -2.52 0.24 7.39
N ARG A 61 -3.24 0.30 8.51
CA ARG A 61 -3.44 -0.86 9.40
C ARG A 61 -4.30 -1.93 8.74
N GLU A 62 -5.34 -1.55 7.98
CA GLU A 62 -6.19 -2.49 7.25
C GLU A 62 -5.39 -3.28 6.19
N ILE A 63 -4.55 -2.58 5.44
CA ILE A 63 -3.64 -3.20 4.45
C ILE A 63 -2.68 -4.17 5.13
N GLU A 64 -2.06 -3.77 6.24
CA GLU A 64 -1.14 -4.62 7.00
C GLU A 64 -1.82 -5.87 7.51
N TRP A 65 -3.03 -5.73 8.06
CA TRP A 65 -3.82 -6.83 8.58
C TRP A 65 -4.23 -7.80 7.47
N SER A 66 -4.74 -7.29 6.34
CA SER A 66 -5.15 -8.09 5.18
C SER A 66 -4.01 -8.95 4.61
N LEU A 67 -2.79 -8.41 4.64
CA LEU A 67 -1.58 -9.10 4.17
C LEU A 67 -0.88 -9.94 5.25
N HIS A 68 -1.46 -10.05 6.45
CA HIS A 68 -0.86 -10.74 7.60
C HIS A 68 0.56 -10.21 7.94
N ARG A 69 0.76 -8.90 7.83
CA ARG A 69 2.02 -8.21 8.15
C ARG A 69 1.96 -7.56 9.54
N PRO A 70 3.11 -7.40 10.21
CA PRO A 70 3.13 -6.75 11.52
C PRO A 70 2.72 -5.27 11.41
N SER A 71 2.15 -4.74 12.49
CA SER A 71 1.78 -3.33 12.53
C SER A 71 2.99 -2.41 12.30
N GLY A 72 2.82 -1.40 11.46
CA GLY A 72 3.90 -0.48 11.08
C GLY A 72 4.86 -1.04 10.04
N TRP A 73 4.48 -2.12 9.34
CA TRP A 73 5.19 -2.61 8.17
C TRP A 73 5.14 -1.61 7.01
N LEU A 74 3.98 -0.99 6.75
CA LEU A 74 3.83 0.01 5.69
C LEU A 74 4.65 1.29 5.97
N ASP A 75 4.91 1.57 7.25
CA ASP A 75 5.53 2.80 7.74
C ASP A 75 7.06 2.82 7.60
N ARG A 76 7.68 1.67 7.29
CA ARG A 76 9.13 1.51 7.20
C ARG A 76 9.49 0.96 5.83
N ILE A 77 10.42 1.60 5.13
CA ILE A 77 10.98 1.00 3.91
C ILE A 77 11.76 -0.24 4.34
N ALA A 78 11.21 -1.41 4.03
CA ALA A 78 11.91 -2.67 4.27
C ALA A 78 13.25 -2.64 3.50
N ALA A 79 14.34 -2.90 4.22
CA ALA A 79 15.66 -3.11 3.62
C ALA A 79 15.73 -4.44 2.87
N GLU A 80 14.86 -5.40 3.21
CA GLU A 80 14.80 -6.71 2.60
C GLU A 80 13.80 -6.76 1.43
N PRO A 81 14.13 -7.49 0.36
CA PRO A 81 13.17 -7.80 -0.70
C PRO A 81 11.99 -8.58 -0.12
N LEU A 82 10.78 -8.33 -0.62
CA LEU A 82 9.55 -8.94 -0.12
C LEU A 82 9.36 -10.41 -0.51
N ASP A 83 10.40 -11.05 -1.06
CA ASP A 83 10.36 -12.42 -1.57
C ASP A 83 11.45 -13.29 -0.93
N ARG A 84 11.03 -14.43 -0.36
CA ARG A 84 11.73 -15.71 -0.36
C ARG A 84 10.71 -16.80 -0.65
#